data_AF-A0A9N7QQ97-F1
#
_entry.id   AF-A0A9N7QQ97-F1
#
_cell.length_a   1.000
_cell.length_b   1.000
_cell.length_c   1.000
_cell.angle_alpha   90.00
_cell.angle_beta   90.00
_cell.angle_gamma   90.00
#
_symmetry.space_group_name_H-M   'P 1'
#
loop_
_entity.id
_entity.type
_entity.pdbx_description
1 polymer ?
#
loop_
_entity_poly.entity_id
_entity_poly.type
_entity_poly.pdbx_seq_one_letter_code
_entity_poly.pdbx_strand_id
1 'polypeptide(L)'
;MSSSGIEGYREYLARRDGEADLLHRRLATREEFFAALVAEPIRSARRVDRQVFLRNLRRRRPEPGLDRAMLFLLATAKLNQAERFGVNLGETYGVNSGADLPPERVYVELEEHYHTRLLAYVLDMFGLPFQVIAPPLLVRQFVKMSVFLPDRLAFPIVGAGEMAGCIMFDELRRAGVELFADEPAVAARIERLYSEILTDELAHVGYCAASCNAAGRATMRRLYPVVGRFFAR
;
A
#
# COMPACT_ATOMS: atom_id res chain seq x y z
N MET A 1 33.26 -6.74 -4.59
CA MET A 1 32.52 -6.37 -5.82
C MET A 1 31.24 -5.70 -5.36
N SER A 2 31.01 -4.42 -5.66
CA SER A 2 29.74 -3.78 -5.28
C SER A 2 28.66 -4.31 -6.21
N SER A 3 27.73 -5.09 -5.69
CA SER A 3 26.51 -5.44 -6.41
C SER A 3 25.84 -4.15 -6.89
N SER A 4 25.28 -4.17 -8.10
CA SER A 4 24.49 -3.02 -8.57
C SER A 4 23.33 -2.79 -7.60
N GLY A 5 22.82 -1.55 -7.50
CA GLY A 5 21.71 -1.26 -6.58
C GLY A 5 20.46 -2.15 -6.79
N ILE A 6 20.28 -2.67 -8.01
CA ILE A 6 19.19 -3.59 -8.36
C ILE A 6 19.46 -5.02 -7.91
N GLU A 7 20.71 -5.48 -7.96
CA GLU A 7 21.09 -6.80 -7.48
C GLU A 7 20.94 -6.90 -5.96
N GLY A 8 21.40 -5.88 -5.22
CA GLY A 8 21.15 -5.79 -3.78
C GLY A 8 19.65 -5.70 -3.43
N TYR A 9 18.84 -5.06 -4.28
CA TYR A 9 17.39 -5.04 -4.10
C TYR A 9 16.75 -6.42 -4.29
N ARG A 10 17.20 -7.21 -5.27
CA ARG A 10 16.73 -8.60 -5.46
C ARG A 10 17.06 -9.49 -4.28
N GLU A 11 18.28 -9.40 -3.75
CA GLU A 11 18.68 -10.13 -2.55
C GLU A 11 17.85 -9.74 -1.33
N TYR A 12 17.54 -8.45 -1.20
CA TYR A 12 16.64 -7.95 -0.16
C TYR A 12 15.25 -8.56 -0.26
N LEU A 13 14.64 -8.54 -1.45
CA LEU A 13 13.31 -9.09 -1.71
C LEU A 13 13.25 -10.59 -1.40
N ALA A 14 14.19 -11.37 -1.94
CA ALA A 14 14.23 -12.82 -1.70
C ALA A 14 14.34 -13.17 -0.19
N ARG A 15 15.12 -12.38 0.56
CA ARG A 15 15.28 -12.57 2.01
C ARG A 15 14.06 -12.15 2.82
N ARG A 16 13.38 -11.08 2.40
CA ARG A 16 12.21 -10.51 3.10
C ARG A 16 10.96 -11.33 2.86
N ASP A 17 10.72 -11.67 1.59
CA ASP A 17 9.43 -12.18 1.11
C ASP A 17 9.45 -13.68 0.84
N GLY A 18 10.64 -14.27 0.75
CA GLY A 18 10.82 -15.66 0.37
C GLY A 18 10.67 -15.87 -1.14
N GLU A 19 10.49 -17.12 -1.55
CA GLU A 19 10.28 -17.45 -2.96
C GLU A 19 8.92 -16.96 -3.47
N ALA A 20 8.92 -16.43 -4.70
CA ALA A 20 7.71 -16.04 -5.40
C ALA A 20 7.08 -17.22 -6.15
N ASP A 21 5.87 -17.58 -5.77
CA ASP A 21 5.00 -18.48 -6.52
C ASP A 21 4.17 -17.65 -7.51
N LEU A 22 4.66 -17.59 -8.76
CA LEU A 22 4.03 -16.84 -9.84
C LEU A 22 2.66 -17.38 -10.22
N LEU A 23 2.45 -18.69 -10.08
CA LEU A 23 1.23 -19.36 -10.50
C LEU A 23 0.07 -19.01 -9.56
N HIS A 24 0.34 -19.01 -8.25
CA HIS A 24 -0.65 -18.68 -7.23
C HIS A 24 -0.58 -17.24 -6.74
N ARG A 25 0.39 -16.46 -7.25
CA ARG A 25 0.66 -15.07 -6.88
C ARG A 25 0.89 -14.89 -5.38
N ARG A 26 1.87 -15.62 -4.86
CA ARG A 26 2.19 -15.65 -3.42
C ARG A 26 3.67 -15.49 -3.16
N LEU A 27 3.99 -14.97 -1.99
CA LEU A 27 5.34 -14.87 -1.44
C LEU A 27 5.39 -15.75 -0.18
N ALA A 28 6.31 -16.70 -0.14
CA ALA A 28 6.32 -17.76 0.89
C ALA A 28 6.32 -17.20 2.33
N THR A 29 7.22 -16.26 2.63
CA THR A 29 7.32 -15.65 3.96
C THR A 29 6.11 -14.77 4.28
N ARG A 30 5.48 -14.17 3.28
CA ARG A 30 4.23 -13.40 3.48
C ARG A 30 3.04 -14.32 3.78
N GLU A 31 2.95 -15.48 3.16
CA GLU A 31 1.91 -16.44 3.51
C GLU A 31 2.06 -16.96 4.94
N GLU A 32 3.28 -17.23 5.40
CA GLU A 32 3.56 -17.58 6.80
C GLU A 32 3.15 -16.47 7.76
N PHE A 33 3.48 -15.22 7.43
CA PHE A 33 3.05 -14.06 8.20
C PHE A 33 1.51 -13.98 8.31
N PHE A 34 0.78 -14.16 7.20
CA PHE A 34 -0.68 -14.13 7.21
C PHE A 34 -1.28 -15.33 7.95
N ALA A 35 -0.68 -16.52 7.85
CA ALA A 35 -1.11 -17.69 8.61
C ALA A 35 -1.04 -17.41 10.12
N ALA A 36 0.03 -16.74 10.59
CA ALA A 36 0.15 -16.32 11.98
C ALA A 36 -0.93 -15.29 12.38
N LEU A 37 -1.26 -14.34 11.50
CA LEU A 37 -2.35 -13.38 11.77
C LEU A 37 -3.73 -14.05 11.89
N VAL A 38 -3.98 -15.11 11.12
CA VAL A 38 -5.22 -15.87 11.17
C VAL A 38 -5.28 -16.78 12.40
N ALA A 39 -4.15 -17.36 12.80
CA ALA A 39 -4.05 -18.18 14.01
C ALA A 39 -4.31 -17.36 15.29
N GLU A 40 -3.95 -16.07 15.29
CA GLU A 40 -4.14 -15.14 16.41
C GLU A 40 -4.98 -13.92 15.98
N PRO A 41 -6.31 -14.09 15.82
CA PRO A 41 -7.19 -13.00 15.40
C PRO A 41 -7.35 -11.96 16.51
N ILE A 42 -7.25 -10.68 16.13
CA ILE A 42 -7.49 -9.55 17.03
C ILE A 42 -8.80 -8.87 16.64
N ARG A 43 -9.63 -8.56 17.65
CA ARG A 43 -10.89 -7.82 17.49
C ARG A 43 -10.89 -6.65 18.46
N SER A 44 -11.27 -5.47 17.96
CA SER A 44 -11.51 -4.32 18.81
C SER A 44 -12.84 -4.48 19.54
N ALA A 45 -12.89 -4.02 20.79
CA ALA A 45 -14.10 -3.91 21.59
C ALA A 45 -14.94 -2.67 21.20
N ARG A 46 -14.37 -1.72 20.44
CA ARG A 46 -15.08 -0.52 20.01
C ARG A 46 -16.16 -0.86 19.00
N ARG A 47 -17.35 -0.31 19.24
CA ARG A 47 -18.48 -0.43 18.33
C ARG A 47 -18.36 0.62 17.24
N VAL A 48 -18.24 0.17 15.99
CA VAL A 48 -18.26 1.03 14.81
C VAL A 48 -19.61 0.88 14.11
N ASP A 49 -20.30 1.99 13.87
CA ASP A 49 -21.54 1.98 13.10
C ASP A 49 -21.24 1.67 11.63
N ARG A 50 -21.53 0.42 11.23
CA ARG A 50 -21.31 -0.07 9.87
C ARG A 50 -22.11 0.69 8.82
N GLN A 51 -23.32 1.16 9.13
CA GLN A 51 -24.14 1.90 8.16
C GLN A 51 -23.56 3.30 7.93
N VAL A 52 -23.13 3.98 8.99
CA VAL A 52 -22.43 5.26 8.90
C VAL A 52 -21.13 5.11 8.11
N PHE A 53 -20.34 4.07 8.40
CA PHE A 53 -19.11 3.76 7.68
C PHE A 53 -19.37 3.58 6.17
N LEU A 54 -20.28 2.68 5.79
CA LEU A 54 -20.58 2.38 4.38
C LEU A 54 -21.13 3.60 3.62
N ARG A 55 -21.96 4.40 4.27
CA ARG A 55 -22.48 5.65 3.69
C ARG A 55 -21.36 6.65 3.42
N ASN A 56 -20.42 6.79 4.35
CA ASN A 56 -19.32 7.74 4.24
C ASN A 56 -18.17 7.25 3.35
N LEU A 57 -17.99 5.93 3.21
CA LEU A 57 -16.97 5.35 2.33
C LEU A 57 -17.13 5.82 0.88
N ARG A 58 -18.39 5.93 0.41
CA ARG A 58 -18.73 6.40 -0.95
C ARG A 58 -18.59 7.91 -1.14
N ARG A 59 -18.49 8.69 -0.06
CA ARG A 59 -18.39 10.14 -0.15
C ARG A 59 -16.94 10.55 -0.30
N ARG A 60 -16.70 11.58 -1.13
CA ARG A 60 -15.38 12.21 -1.20
C ARG A 60 -15.03 12.90 0.12
N ARG A 61 -15.97 13.67 0.65
CA ARG A 61 -15.88 14.30 1.98
C ARG A 61 -16.82 13.57 2.94
N PRO A 62 -16.32 12.98 4.03
CA PRO A 62 -17.18 12.40 5.05
C PRO A 62 -18.13 13.44 5.66
N GLU A 63 -19.21 12.96 6.27
CA GLU A 63 -20.14 13.77 7.06
C GLU A 63 -19.39 14.52 8.18
N PRO A 64 -19.80 15.76 8.52
CA PRO A 64 -19.24 16.46 9.66
C PRO A 64 -19.61 15.74 10.97
N GLY A 65 -18.74 15.84 11.97
CA GLY A 65 -19.00 15.30 13.32
C GLY A 65 -18.70 13.80 13.50
N LEU A 66 -18.13 13.13 12.50
CA LEU A 66 -17.60 11.78 12.70
C LEU A 66 -16.42 11.82 13.67
N ASP A 67 -16.35 10.83 14.56
CA ASP A 67 -15.22 10.69 15.48
C ASP A 67 -13.92 10.32 14.74
N ARG A 68 -12.79 10.51 15.43
CA ARG A 68 -11.46 10.26 14.84
C ARG A 68 -11.25 8.80 14.46
N ALA A 69 -11.86 7.84 15.17
CA ALA A 69 -11.72 6.41 14.88
C ALA A 69 -12.44 6.04 13.57
N MET A 70 -13.66 6.53 13.36
CA MET A 70 -14.40 6.39 12.11
C MET A 70 -13.64 7.01 10.94
N LEU A 71 -13.04 8.20 11.14
CA LEU A 71 -12.22 8.85 10.11
C LEU A 71 -10.97 8.02 9.75
N PHE A 72 -10.29 7.45 10.75
CA PHE A 72 -9.16 6.54 10.54
C PHE A 72 -9.56 5.29 9.74
N LEU A 73 -10.69 4.67 10.07
CA LEU A 73 -11.19 3.49 9.37
C LEU A 73 -11.60 3.82 7.93
N LEU A 74 -12.23 4.97 7.71
CA LEU A 74 -12.55 5.46 6.36
C LEU A 74 -11.28 5.74 5.54
N ALA A 75 -10.25 6.33 6.14
CA ALA A 75 -8.97 6.56 5.48
C ALA A 75 -8.28 5.24 5.09
N THR A 76 -8.22 4.28 6.03
CA THR A 76 -7.71 2.92 5.80
C THR A 76 -8.43 2.26 4.62
N ALA A 77 -9.76 2.32 4.59
CA ALA A 77 -10.56 1.72 3.53
C ALA A 77 -10.39 2.39 2.17
N LYS A 78 -10.20 3.72 2.14
CA LYS A 78 -9.96 4.47 0.89
C LYS A 78 -8.57 4.22 0.33
N LEU A 79 -7.55 4.11 1.18
CA LEU A 79 -6.22 3.67 0.75
C LEU A 79 -6.27 2.27 0.17
N ASN A 80 -6.95 1.35 0.84
CA ASN A 80 -7.11 -0.01 0.34
C ASN A 80 -7.79 -0.08 -1.04
N GLN A 81 -8.74 0.83 -1.33
CA GLN A 81 -9.33 0.97 -2.66
C GLN A 81 -8.33 1.50 -3.69
N ALA A 82 -7.45 2.44 -3.30
CA ALA A 82 -6.41 2.98 -4.16
C ALA A 82 -5.39 1.89 -4.54
N GLU A 83 -4.87 1.15 -3.55
CA GLU A 83 -3.92 0.04 -3.77
C GLU A 83 -4.50 -1.00 -4.74
N ARG A 84 -5.71 -1.47 -4.44
CA ARG A 84 -6.37 -2.48 -5.26
C ARG A 84 -6.60 -2.03 -6.70
N PHE A 85 -6.84 -0.74 -6.92
CA PHE A 85 -6.97 -0.21 -8.26
C PHE A 85 -5.65 -0.19 -9.01
N GLY A 86 -4.54 0.13 -8.32
CA GLY A 86 -3.17 -0.01 -8.84
C GLY A 86 -2.91 -1.43 -9.35
N VAL A 87 -3.07 -2.41 -8.46
CA VAL A 87 -2.88 -3.84 -8.75
C VAL A 87 -3.74 -4.28 -9.92
N ASN A 88 -5.07 -4.11 -9.84
CA ASN A 88 -6.00 -4.56 -10.88
C ASN A 88 -5.68 -3.94 -12.26
N LEU A 89 -5.20 -2.69 -12.31
CA LEU A 89 -4.89 -2.03 -13.56
C LEU A 89 -3.67 -2.70 -14.22
N GLY A 90 -2.58 -2.90 -13.48
CA GLY A 90 -1.39 -3.53 -14.04
C GLY A 90 -1.62 -4.99 -14.44
N GLU A 91 -2.46 -5.73 -13.71
CA GLU A 91 -2.94 -7.07 -14.10
C GLU A 91 -3.71 -7.03 -15.43
N THR A 92 -4.68 -6.12 -15.55
CA THR A 92 -5.58 -6.04 -16.72
C THR A 92 -4.80 -5.76 -18.02
N TYR A 93 -3.70 -5.02 -17.94
CA TYR A 93 -2.89 -4.65 -19.11
C TYR A 93 -1.65 -5.52 -19.32
N GLY A 94 -1.44 -6.56 -18.50
CA GLY A 94 -0.35 -7.53 -18.68
C GLY A 94 1.05 -6.93 -18.56
N VAL A 95 1.19 -5.77 -17.90
CA VAL A 95 2.45 -5.04 -17.77
C VAL A 95 3.31 -5.59 -16.61
N ASN A 96 2.73 -6.46 -15.77
CA ASN A 96 3.31 -6.82 -14.48
C ASN A 96 3.80 -8.27 -14.34
N SER A 97 3.27 -9.22 -15.12
CA SER A 97 3.45 -10.67 -14.85
C SER A 97 3.80 -11.51 -16.09
N GLY A 98 4.56 -10.94 -17.03
CA GLY A 98 5.14 -11.69 -18.15
C GLY A 98 6.44 -12.39 -17.73
N ALA A 99 6.69 -13.60 -18.25
CA ALA A 99 7.94 -14.36 -17.98
C ALA A 99 9.21 -13.61 -18.44
N ASP A 100 9.06 -12.62 -19.33
CA ASP A 100 10.15 -11.80 -19.85
C ASP A 100 10.41 -10.53 -19.00
N LEU A 101 9.66 -10.31 -17.92
CA LEU A 101 9.83 -9.14 -17.05
C LEU A 101 10.92 -9.38 -15.99
N PRO A 102 11.60 -8.30 -15.54
CA PRO A 102 12.57 -8.41 -14.46
C PRO A 102 11.93 -8.97 -13.18
N PRO A 103 12.59 -9.92 -12.46
CA PRO A 103 12.03 -10.58 -11.28
C PRO A 103 11.54 -9.62 -10.20
N GLU A 104 12.22 -8.49 -10.00
CA GLU A 104 11.86 -7.50 -9.00
C GLU A 104 10.49 -6.84 -9.26
N ARG A 105 10.04 -6.75 -10.52
CA ARG A 105 8.70 -6.22 -10.83
C ARG A 105 7.59 -7.14 -10.34
N VAL A 106 7.82 -8.44 -10.41
CA VAL A 106 6.89 -9.44 -9.89
C VAL A 106 6.77 -9.29 -8.38
N TYR A 107 7.90 -9.21 -7.67
CA TYR A 107 7.89 -9.06 -6.22
C TYR A 107 7.14 -7.80 -5.79
N VAL A 108 7.43 -6.65 -6.41
CA VAL A 108 6.69 -5.40 -6.16
C VAL A 108 5.18 -5.62 -6.36
N GLU A 109 4.77 -6.19 -7.50
CA GLU A 109 3.33 -6.47 -7.74
C GLU A 109 2.69 -7.35 -6.66
N LEU A 110 3.41 -8.37 -6.20
CA LEU A 110 2.92 -9.25 -5.14
C LEU A 110 2.84 -8.51 -3.80
N GLU A 111 3.81 -7.67 -3.47
CA GLU A 111 3.79 -6.79 -2.29
C GLU A 111 2.56 -5.87 -2.31
N GLU A 112 2.26 -5.20 -3.43
CA GLU A 112 1.04 -4.37 -3.59
C GLU A 112 -0.26 -5.17 -3.33
N HIS A 113 -0.28 -6.43 -3.80
CA HIS A 113 -1.40 -7.32 -3.51
C HIS A 113 -1.52 -7.62 -2.01
N TYR A 114 -0.40 -7.81 -1.31
CA TYR A 114 -0.37 -8.00 0.14
C TYR A 114 -0.77 -6.74 0.91
N HIS A 115 -0.43 -5.52 0.46
CA HIS A 115 -0.92 -4.29 1.09
C HIS A 115 -2.43 -4.24 1.12
N THR A 116 -3.05 -4.69 0.03
CA THR A 116 -4.51 -4.79 -0.07
C THR A 116 -5.08 -5.75 0.99
N ARG A 117 -4.39 -6.87 1.28
CA ARG A 117 -4.79 -7.83 2.32
C ARG A 117 -4.54 -7.30 3.73
N LEU A 118 -3.43 -6.60 3.96
CA LEU A 118 -3.05 -6.01 5.25
C LEU A 118 -4.07 -4.96 5.70
N LEU A 119 -4.41 -4.02 4.83
CA LEU A 119 -5.40 -2.98 5.12
C LEU A 119 -6.81 -3.56 5.30
N ALA A 120 -7.17 -4.60 4.53
CA ALA A 120 -8.43 -5.31 4.74
C ALA A 120 -8.48 -6.00 6.12
N TYR A 121 -7.35 -6.58 6.57
CA TYR A 121 -7.24 -7.14 7.91
C TYR A 121 -7.46 -6.06 8.98
N VAL A 122 -6.90 -4.85 8.79
CA VAL A 122 -7.14 -3.73 9.73
C VAL A 122 -8.64 -3.46 9.88
N LEU A 123 -9.39 -3.38 8.77
CA LEU A 123 -10.84 -3.15 8.80
C LEU A 123 -11.60 -4.32 9.45
N ASP A 124 -11.17 -5.56 9.19
CA ASP A 124 -11.77 -6.76 9.76
C ASP A 124 -11.67 -6.76 11.29
N MET A 125 -10.59 -6.26 11.90
CA MET A 125 -10.48 -6.13 13.36
C MET A 125 -11.65 -5.35 14.00
N PHE A 126 -12.31 -4.47 13.23
CA PHE A 126 -13.47 -3.67 13.65
C PHE A 126 -14.81 -4.20 13.12
N GLY A 127 -14.82 -5.40 12.52
CA GLY A 127 -16.02 -6.02 11.93
C GLY A 127 -16.54 -5.27 10.69
N LEU A 128 -15.69 -4.48 10.04
CA LEU A 128 -16.08 -3.70 8.86
C LEU A 128 -15.85 -4.51 7.58
N PRO A 129 -16.81 -4.46 6.64
CA PRO A 129 -16.67 -5.18 5.38
C PRO A 129 -15.62 -4.50 4.51
N PHE A 130 -14.83 -5.32 3.83
CA PHE A 130 -14.10 -4.87 2.67
C PHE A 130 -15.06 -4.69 1.47
N GLN A 131 -15.06 -3.50 0.84
CA GLN A 131 -15.82 -3.23 -0.38
C GLN A 131 -14.91 -2.78 -1.51
N VAL A 132 -14.99 -3.48 -2.65
CA VAL A 132 -14.36 -3.07 -3.90
C VAL A 132 -15.16 -1.92 -4.50
N ILE A 133 -14.72 -0.69 -4.27
CA ILE A 133 -15.25 0.51 -4.93
C ILE A 133 -14.10 1.09 -5.76
N ALA A 134 -14.39 1.42 -7.03
CA ALA A 134 -13.39 2.06 -7.88
C ALA A 134 -12.95 3.40 -7.28
N PRO A 135 -11.64 3.72 -7.22
CA PRO A 135 -11.16 5.00 -6.73
C PRO A 135 -11.70 6.18 -7.54
N PRO A 136 -11.59 7.41 -7.00
CA PRO A 136 -11.91 8.63 -7.73
C PRO A 136 -11.16 8.72 -9.06
N LEU A 137 -11.82 9.29 -10.08
CA LEU A 137 -11.29 9.36 -11.46
C LEU A 137 -9.85 9.89 -11.55
N LEU A 138 -9.48 10.88 -10.74
CA LEU A 138 -8.14 11.45 -10.73
C LEU A 138 -7.07 10.45 -10.27
N VAL A 139 -7.35 9.68 -9.22
CA VAL A 139 -6.48 8.58 -8.77
C VAL A 139 -6.36 7.54 -9.87
N ARG A 140 -7.48 7.24 -10.55
CA ARG A 140 -7.48 6.29 -11.67
C ARG A 140 -6.62 6.74 -12.85
N GLN A 141 -6.64 8.03 -13.18
CA GLN A 141 -5.81 8.58 -14.26
C GLN A 141 -4.34 8.64 -13.87
N PHE A 142 -4.00 9.00 -12.63
CA PHE A 142 -2.62 8.98 -12.15
C PHE A 142 -2.00 7.58 -12.27
N VAL A 143 -2.68 6.57 -11.74
CA VAL A 143 -2.24 5.16 -11.83
C VAL A 143 -2.11 4.72 -13.29
N LYS A 144 -3.07 5.05 -14.16
CA LYS A 144 -2.98 4.75 -15.61
C LYS A 144 -1.75 5.37 -16.26
N MET A 145 -1.50 6.65 -16.01
CA MET A 145 -0.35 7.34 -16.59
C MET A 145 0.95 6.68 -16.15
N SER A 146 1.07 6.26 -14.89
CA SER A 146 2.24 5.54 -14.39
C SER A 146 2.47 4.20 -15.09
N VAL A 147 1.42 3.45 -15.44
CA VAL A 147 1.53 2.14 -16.12
C VAL A 147 1.91 2.27 -17.60
N PHE A 148 1.44 3.29 -18.31
CA PHE A 148 1.64 3.41 -19.77
C PHE A 148 2.84 4.29 -20.17
N LEU A 149 3.52 4.92 -19.22
CA LEU A 149 4.71 5.71 -19.52
C LEU A 149 5.92 4.78 -19.76
N PRO A 150 6.82 5.10 -20.72
CA PRO A 150 8.10 4.43 -20.80
C PRO A 150 8.85 4.51 -19.47
N ASP A 151 9.54 3.44 -19.08
CA ASP A 151 10.23 3.29 -17.79
C ASP A 151 11.02 4.54 -17.34
N ARG A 152 11.75 5.17 -18.27
CA ARG A 152 12.56 6.38 -18.02
C ARG A 152 11.74 7.57 -17.51
N LEU A 153 10.46 7.63 -17.83
CA LEU A 153 9.50 8.64 -17.39
C LEU A 153 8.59 8.13 -16.27
N ALA A 154 8.31 6.83 -16.24
CA ALA A 154 7.47 6.21 -15.21
C ALA A 154 8.17 6.18 -13.84
N PHE A 155 9.43 5.72 -13.75
CA PHE A 155 10.13 5.55 -12.47
C PHE A 155 10.19 6.83 -11.61
N PRO A 156 10.46 8.04 -12.17
CA PRO A 156 10.42 9.26 -11.38
C PRO A 156 9.03 9.63 -10.84
N ILE A 157 7.96 9.27 -11.56
CA ILE A 157 6.57 9.56 -11.16
C ILE A 157 6.09 8.53 -10.15
N VAL A 158 6.31 7.24 -10.43
CA VAL A 158 6.03 6.12 -9.52
C VAL A 158 6.77 6.35 -8.21
N GLY A 159 8.09 6.59 -8.25
CA GLY A 159 8.88 6.84 -7.06
C GLY A 159 8.46 8.09 -6.27
N ALA A 160 7.85 9.10 -6.89
CA ALA A 160 7.22 10.21 -6.16
C ALA A 160 5.91 9.80 -5.47
N GLY A 161 5.17 8.86 -6.07
CA GLY A 161 4.04 8.15 -5.49
C GLY A 161 4.44 7.36 -4.25
N GLU A 162 5.41 6.45 -4.37
CA GLU A 162 5.93 5.63 -3.26
C GLU A 162 6.39 6.51 -2.07
N MET A 163 7.10 7.61 -2.36
CA MET A 163 7.49 8.56 -1.32
C MET A 163 6.29 9.22 -0.61
N ALA A 164 5.22 9.50 -1.35
CA ALA A 164 4.00 10.03 -0.76
C ALA A 164 3.24 8.95 0.03
N GLY A 165 3.22 7.71 -0.47
CA GLY A 165 2.69 6.51 0.19
C GLY A 165 3.35 6.30 1.56
N CYS A 166 4.68 6.30 1.60
CA CYS A 166 5.48 6.24 2.84
C CYS A 166 4.98 7.24 3.91
N ILE A 167 4.74 8.49 3.53
CA ILE A 167 4.28 9.52 4.48
C ILE A 167 2.85 9.19 4.93
N MET A 168 1.96 8.87 4.00
CA MET A 168 0.56 8.57 4.33
C MET A 168 0.40 7.36 5.24
N PHE A 169 1.13 6.27 4.96
CA PHE A 169 1.10 5.08 5.78
C PHE A 169 1.73 5.31 7.16
N ASP A 170 2.79 6.12 7.29
CA ASP A 170 3.38 6.43 8.60
C ASP A 170 2.45 7.32 9.44
N GLU A 171 1.81 8.32 8.83
CA GLU A 171 0.82 9.16 9.51
C GLU A 171 -0.38 8.32 10.00
N LEU A 172 -0.89 7.40 9.18
CA LEU A 172 -1.97 6.52 9.61
C LEU A 172 -1.52 5.51 10.66
N ARG A 173 -0.30 4.95 10.54
CA ARG A 173 0.27 4.08 11.57
C ARG A 173 0.28 4.78 12.92
N ARG A 174 0.85 6.00 12.98
CA ARG A 174 0.92 6.80 14.21
C ARG A 174 -0.46 7.15 14.74
N ALA A 175 -1.35 7.64 13.87
CA ALA A 175 -2.71 7.98 14.24
C ALA A 175 -3.47 6.77 14.78
N GLY A 176 -3.33 5.60 14.17
CA GLY A 176 -3.96 4.37 14.62
C GLY A 176 -3.43 3.92 15.98
N VAL A 177 -2.12 3.93 16.20
CA VAL A 177 -1.53 3.62 17.51
C VAL A 177 -2.02 4.57 18.59
N GLU A 178 -2.07 5.88 18.32
CA GLU A 178 -2.57 6.88 19.26
C GLU A 178 -4.06 6.67 19.58
N LEU A 179 -4.90 6.48 18.55
CA LEU A 179 -6.36 6.42 18.68
C LEU A 179 -6.86 5.19 19.43
N PHE A 180 -6.11 4.09 19.35
CA PHE A 180 -6.45 2.80 19.95
C PHE A 180 -5.49 2.41 21.09
N ALA A 181 -4.80 3.38 21.70
CA ALA A 181 -3.86 3.14 22.80
C ALA A 181 -4.51 2.49 24.04
N ASP A 182 -5.82 2.66 24.21
CA ASP A 182 -6.64 1.99 25.23
C ASP A 182 -6.92 0.51 24.94
N GLU A 183 -6.64 0.04 23.72
CA GLU A 183 -6.70 -1.36 23.30
C GLU A 183 -5.31 -1.83 22.83
N PRO A 184 -4.37 -2.16 23.74
CA PRO A 184 -2.96 -2.36 23.39
C PRO A 184 -2.71 -3.40 22.31
N ALA A 185 -3.50 -4.49 22.29
CA ALA A 185 -3.39 -5.53 21.27
C ALA A 185 -3.83 -5.03 19.87
N VAL A 186 -4.83 -4.15 19.81
CA VAL A 186 -5.29 -3.52 18.56
C VAL A 186 -4.26 -2.52 18.07
N ALA A 187 -3.75 -1.64 18.95
CA ALA A 187 -2.71 -0.69 18.60
C ALA A 187 -1.44 -1.38 18.09
N ALA A 188 -0.95 -2.41 18.78
CA ALA A 188 0.21 -3.19 18.35
C ALA A 188 -0.03 -3.90 17.01
N ARG A 189 -1.25 -4.41 16.76
CA ARG A 189 -1.60 -5.03 15.48
C ARG A 189 -1.63 -4.01 14.36
N ILE A 190 -2.20 -2.83 14.58
CA ILE A 190 -2.18 -1.73 13.61
C ILE A 190 -0.74 -1.32 13.30
N GLU A 191 0.09 -1.13 14.33
CA GLU A 191 1.50 -0.78 14.15
C GLU A 191 2.22 -1.80 13.27
N ARG A 192 2.09 -3.10 13.59
CA ARG A 192 2.71 -4.18 12.83
C ARG A 192 2.25 -4.20 11.38
N LEU A 193 0.94 -4.13 11.12
CA LEU A 193 0.40 -4.23 9.76
C LEU A 193 0.81 -3.04 8.87
N TYR A 194 0.77 -1.83 9.40
CA TYR A 194 1.23 -0.65 8.65
C TYR A 194 2.75 -0.60 8.51
N SER A 195 3.52 -1.17 9.46
CA SER A 195 4.98 -1.24 9.33
C SER A 195 5.43 -2.21 8.23
N GLU A 196 4.68 -3.29 8.00
CA GLU A 196 4.91 -4.16 6.83
C GLU A 196 4.76 -3.39 5.52
N ILE A 197 3.67 -2.64 5.35
CA ILE A 197 3.44 -1.80 4.17
C ILE A 197 4.56 -0.77 4.02
N LEU A 198 4.86 -0.02 5.09
CA LEU A 198 5.90 1.02 5.06
C LEU A 198 7.28 0.49 4.65
N THR A 199 7.61 -0.72 5.09
CA THR A 199 8.92 -1.28 4.77
C THR A 199 8.99 -1.70 3.30
N ASP A 200 7.88 -2.10 2.69
CA ASP A 200 7.78 -2.38 1.25
C ASP A 200 7.89 -1.09 0.44
N GLU A 201 7.08 -0.08 0.80
CA GLU A 201 7.07 1.24 0.18
C GLU A 201 8.45 1.90 0.18
N LEU A 202 9.17 1.83 1.29
CA LEU A 202 10.56 2.33 1.38
C LEU A 202 11.50 1.57 0.43
N ALA A 203 11.28 0.27 0.27
CA ALA A 203 12.05 -0.56 -0.65
C ALA A 203 11.70 -0.23 -2.11
N HIS A 204 10.43 0.05 -2.42
CA HIS A 204 9.95 0.51 -3.73
C HIS A 204 10.52 1.88 -4.11
N VAL A 205 10.60 2.82 -3.15
CA VAL A 205 11.34 4.09 -3.33
C VAL A 205 12.79 3.80 -3.70
N GLY A 206 13.44 2.88 -2.99
CA GLY A 206 14.82 2.46 -3.25
C GLY A 206 15.00 1.90 -4.67
N TYR A 207 14.08 1.02 -5.09
CA TYR A 207 14.05 0.45 -6.44
C TYR A 207 13.88 1.51 -7.52
N CYS A 208 12.93 2.43 -7.36
CA CYS A 208 12.72 3.55 -8.27
C CYS A 208 13.96 4.45 -8.34
N ALA A 209 14.59 4.73 -7.20
CA ALA A 209 15.79 5.57 -7.14
C ALA A 209 17.01 4.91 -7.80
N ALA A 210 17.18 3.60 -7.64
CA ALA A 210 18.22 2.80 -8.29
C ALA A 210 18.01 2.71 -9.81
N SER A 211 16.75 2.70 -10.25
CA SER A 211 16.36 2.69 -11.67
C SER A 211 16.42 4.08 -12.33
N CYS A 212 16.58 5.15 -11.55
CA CYS A 212 16.67 6.52 -12.03
C CYS A 212 18.12 7.02 -12.15
N ASN A 213 18.35 7.95 -13.08
CA ASN A 213 19.54 8.80 -13.07
C ASN A 213 19.38 9.97 -12.06
N ALA A 214 20.39 10.83 -11.93
CA ALA A 214 20.37 11.95 -10.99
C ALA A 214 19.20 12.93 -11.22
N ALA A 215 18.84 13.19 -12.48
CA ALA A 215 17.71 14.04 -12.84
C ALA A 215 16.38 13.39 -12.44
N GLY A 216 16.21 12.09 -12.70
CA GLY A 216 15.04 11.32 -12.27
C GLY A 216 14.83 11.37 -10.75
N ARG A 217 15.89 11.16 -9.97
CA ARG A 217 15.84 11.29 -8.50
C ARG A 217 15.52 12.71 -8.03
N ALA A 218 16.00 13.74 -8.75
CA ALA A 218 15.63 15.12 -8.45
C ALA A 218 14.14 15.37 -8.74
N THR A 219 13.60 14.79 -9.81
CA THR A 219 12.17 14.85 -10.14
C THR A 219 11.32 14.16 -9.08
N MET A 220 11.68 12.96 -8.63
CA MET A 220 10.98 12.26 -7.53
C MET A 220 10.81 13.17 -6.31
N ARG A 221 11.92 13.76 -5.84
CA ARG A 221 11.96 14.65 -4.68
C ARG A 221 11.15 15.93 -4.85
N ARG A 222 11.02 16.43 -6.08
CA ARG A 222 10.24 17.64 -6.37
C ARG A 222 8.74 17.36 -6.48
N LEU A 223 8.37 16.18 -6.98
CA LEU A 223 6.97 15.82 -7.24
C LEU A 223 6.26 15.25 -6.01
N TYR A 224 6.96 14.51 -5.14
CA TYR A 224 6.30 13.84 -4.01
C TYR A 224 5.43 14.76 -3.12
N PRO A 225 5.79 16.03 -2.83
CA PRO A 225 4.95 16.90 -2.01
C PRO A 225 3.65 17.29 -2.72
N VAL A 226 3.70 17.39 -4.05
CA VAL A 226 2.53 17.68 -4.88
C VAL A 226 1.61 16.47 -4.90
N VAL A 227 2.17 15.27 -5.12
CA VAL A 227 1.44 14.00 -5.09
C VAL A 227 0.78 13.78 -3.72
N GLY A 228 1.51 13.96 -2.61
CA GLY A 228 0.96 13.85 -1.26
C GLY A 228 -0.21 14.81 -0.99
N ARG A 229 -0.14 16.06 -1.48
CA ARG A 229 -1.25 17.02 -1.36
C ARG A 229 -2.49 16.63 -2.15
N PHE A 230 -2.36 15.85 -3.22
CA PHE A 230 -3.52 15.33 -3.96
C PHE A 230 -4.28 14.28 -3.14
N PHE A 231 -3.58 13.43 -2.40
CA PHE A 231 -4.20 12.42 -1.55
C PHE A 231 -4.81 12.99 -0.27
N ALA A 232 -4.24 14.07 0.26
CA ALA A 232 -4.76 14.75 1.45
C ALA A 232 -6.05 15.59 1.23
N ARG A 233 -6.65 15.61 0.02
CA ARG A 233 -7.73 16.54 -0.40
C ARG A 233 -9.05 15.88 -0.84
#